data_AF-A0A8H7DHB2-F1
#
_entry.id   AF-A0A8H7DHB2-F1
#
_cell.length_a   1.000
_cell.length_b   1.000
_cell.length_c   1.000
_cell.angle_alpha   90.00
_cell.angle_beta   90.00
_cell.angle_gamma   90.00
#
_symmetry.space_group_name_H-M   'P 1'
#
loop_
_entity.id
_entity.type
_entity.pdbx_description
1 polymer ?
#
loop_
_entity_poly.entity_id
_entity_poly.type
_entity_poly.pdbx_seq_one_letter_code
_entity_poly.pdbx_strand_id
1 'polypeptide(L)'
;MEAFDPYCPQSVADVAEKLKRDVPPAPFHRHANSNPKETQQKKSTQCQYCFKSKGPGVILYRCSACEIDLYCSKECQRAAWKTHKTKCAINQSYAEKLPKSRFALKALRAFTGKHRPTLSEAGIRALGVTTDPSRAERDVLLVLVRPRLDSPRVETTFCVTAVSIVPLSGFPQAEEMRGQLQRASEENRRGGSTGALLVMLMDPINETINVMAVGFKTASRRFSQPLATTWEEWLTKRLNEGVVV
;
A
#
# COMPACT_ATOMS: atom_id res chain seq x y z
N MET A 1 25.67 -2.86 28.76
CA MET A 1 24.36 -3.30 28.25
C MET A 1 23.63 -2.04 27.79
N GLU A 2 23.81 -1.67 26.54
CA GLU A 2 23.08 -0.53 25.97
C GLU A 2 21.64 -0.96 25.70
N ALA A 3 20.69 -0.10 26.08
CA ALA A 3 19.26 -0.33 25.95
C ALA A 3 18.89 -0.43 24.46
N PHE A 4 18.08 -1.42 24.12
CA PHE A 4 17.44 -1.54 22.81
C PHE A 4 16.61 -0.29 22.55
N ASP A 5 17.05 0.57 21.62
CA ASP A 5 16.28 1.70 21.12
C ASP A 5 15.35 1.22 19.99
N PRO A 6 14.02 1.11 20.24
CA PRO A 6 13.07 0.66 19.24
C PRO A 6 12.83 1.68 18.11
N TYR A 7 13.45 2.87 18.17
CA TYR A 7 13.30 3.96 17.20
C TYR A 7 14.60 4.31 16.45
N CYS A 8 15.63 3.46 16.53
CA CYS A 8 16.79 3.63 15.66
C CYS A 8 16.32 3.65 14.19
N PRO A 9 16.56 4.75 13.43
CA PRO A 9 16.11 4.87 12.06
C PRO A 9 16.91 3.90 11.20
N GLN A 10 16.47 2.65 11.13
CA GLN A 10 16.97 1.74 10.11
C GLN A 10 16.61 2.38 8.78
N SER A 11 17.64 2.79 8.04
CA SER A 11 17.42 3.36 6.72
C SER A 11 16.69 2.33 5.87
N VAL A 12 15.92 2.78 4.88
CA VAL A 12 15.25 1.87 3.93
C VAL A 12 16.28 0.92 3.29
N ALA A 13 17.53 1.34 3.16
CA ALA A 13 18.66 0.53 2.71
C ALA A 13 19.04 -0.60 3.70
N ASP A 14 19.09 -0.33 5.01
CA ASP A 14 19.41 -1.35 6.03
C ASP A 14 18.34 -2.44 6.13
N VAL A 15 17.06 -2.07 5.93
CA VAL A 15 15.96 -3.04 5.85
C VAL A 15 16.04 -3.85 4.55
N ALA A 16 16.51 -3.23 3.46
CA ALA A 16 16.67 -3.89 2.16
C ALA A 16 17.86 -4.86 2.11
N GLU A 17 18.95 -4.60 2.84
CA GLU A 17 20.16 -5.43 2.84
C GLU A 17 19.94 -6.80 3.51
N LYS A 18 19.01 -6.90 4.46
CA LYS A 18 18.63 -8.17 5.12
C LYS A 18 17.77 -9.12 4.24
N LEU A 19 17.56 -8.82 2.96
CA LEU A 19 16.57 -9.47 2.07
C LEU A 19 17.07 -10.59 1.14
N LYS A 20 18.05 -11.39 1.58
CA LYS A 20 18.37 -12.67 0.91
C LYS A 20 17.62 -13.85 1.55
N ARG A 21 16.37 -13.66 1.98
CA ARG A 21 15.52 -14.76 2.43
C ARG A 21 14.95 -15.45 1.20
N ASP A 22 15.07 -16.78 1.15
CA ASP A 22 14.38 -17.61 0.16
C ASP A 22 12.90 -17.21 0.11
N VAL A 23 12.40 -16.99 -1.11
CA VAL A 23 10.98 -16.73 -1.33
C VAL A 23 10.27 -18.08 -1.29
N PRO A 24 9.48 -18.40 -0.25
CA PRO A 24 8.79 -19.68 -0.19
C PRO A 24 7.77 -19.77 -1.34
N PRO A 25 7.45 -21.00 -1.78
CA PRO A 25 6.47 -21.21 -2.84
C PRO A 25 5.09 -20.65 -2.45
N ALA A 26 4.27 -20.35 -3.45
CA ALA A 26 2.89 -19.93 -3.23
C ALA A 26 2.07 -21.06 -2.56
N PRO A 27 1.20 -20.77 -1.56
CA PRO A 27 0.27 -21.76 -1.04
C PRO A 27 -0.49 -22.41 -2.17
N PHE A 28 -0.54 -23.74 -2.20
CA PHE A 28 -1.22 -24.44 -3.28
C PHE A 28 -2.74 -24.21 -3.21
N HIS A 29 -3.33 -24.35 -2.02
CA HIS A 29 -4.75 -24.13 -1.77
C HIS A 29 -5.05 -22.70 -1.29
N ARG A 30 -6.29 -22.25 -1.50
CA ARG A 30 -6.78 -21.00 -0.89
C ARG A 30 -6.88 -21.21 0.62
N HIS A 31 -6.49 -20.21 1.39
CA HIS A 31 -6.67 -20.23 2.84
C HIS A 31 -8.16 -20.29 3.20
N ALA A 32 -8.54 -21.07 4.22
CA ALA A 32 -9.94 -21.30 4.62
C ALA A 32 -10.69 -19.99 4.96
N ASN A 33 -9.98 -19.03 5.56
CA ASN A 33 -10.52 -17.71 5.91
C ASN A 33 -10.51 -16.69 4.74
N SER A 34 -10.16 -17.12 3.52
CA SER A 34 -10.14 -16.25 2.34
C SER A 34 -11.48 -16.29 1.62
N ASN A 35 -12.06 -15.12 1.32
CA ASN A 35 -13.27 -14.98 0.52
C ASN A 35 -12.97 -14.27 -0.81
N PRO A 36 -12.69 -14.99 -1.90
CA PRO A 36 -12.26 -14.39 -3.16
C PRO A 36 -13.36 -13.59 -3.88
N LYS A 37 -14.63 -13.86 -3.52
CA LYS A 37 -15.81 -13.18 -4.05
C LYS A 37 -16.14 -11.91 -3.25
N GLU A 38 -15.40 -11.61 -2.19
CA GLU A 38 -15.61 -10.44 -1.35
C GLU A 38 -15.45 -9.14 -2.16
N THR A 39 -16.46 -8.30 -2.11
CA THR A 39 -16.55 -7.07 -2.93
C THR A 39 -15.86 -5.87 -2.29
N GLN A 40 -15.28 -6.01 -1.09
CA GLN A 40 -14.56 -4.92 -0.43
C GLN A 40 -13.38 -4.38 -1.26
N GLN A 41 -12.71 -5.25 -2.04
CA GLN A 41 -11.71 -4.84 -3.02
C GLN A 41 -12.26 -3.81 -4.03
N LYS A 42 -13.51 -4.01 -4.52
CA LYS A 42 -14.13 -3.07 -5.46
C LYS A 42 -14.33 -1.71 -4.80
N LYS A 43 -14.78 -1.68 -3.54
CA LYS A 43 -14.96 -0.44 -2.76
C LYS A 43 -13.63 0.29 -2.47
N SER A 44 -12.50 -0.38 -2.57
CA SER A 44 -11.20 0.17 -2.17
C SER A 44 -10.33 0.64 -3.35
N THR A 45 -10.76 0.42 -4.60
CA THR A 45 -10.09 1.00 -5.78
C THR A 45 -10.45 2.48 -5.87
N GLN A 46 -9.50 3.39 -6.05
CA GLN A 46 -9.77 4.83 -5.97
C GLN A 46 -9.04 5.68 -7.01
N CYS A 47 -9.60 6.88 -7.27
CA CYS A 47 -8.96 7.93 -8.06
C CYS A 47 -7.59 8.30 -7.47
N GLN A 48 -6.58 8.48 -8.32
CA GLN A 48 -5.21 8.82 -7.92
C GLN A 48 -5.02 10.32 -7.65
N TYR A 49 -6.04 11.15 -7.89
CA TYR A 49 -6.04 12.56 -7.53
C TYR A 49 -6.86 12.84 -6.28
N CYS A 50 -8.18 12.59 -6.36
CA CYS A 50 -9.11 12.91 -5.29
C CYS A 50 -9.43 11.72 -4.39
N PHE A 51 -8.86 10.53 -4.63
CA PHE A 51 -9.10 9.35 -3.79
C PHE A 51 -10.57 8.90 -3.67
N LYS A 52 -11.46 9.44 -4.50
CA LYS A 52 -12.82 8.94 -4.66
C LYS A 52 -12.79 7.45 -5.00
N SER A 53 -13.43 6.67 -4.14
CA SER A 53 -13.52 5.21 -4.25
C SER A 53 -14.46 4.78 -5.38
N LYS A 54 -14.19 3.62 -5.96
CA LYS A 54 -15.01 2.95 -6.97
C LYS A 54 -16.24 2.34 -6.29
N GLY A 55 -17.20 3.22 -5.97
CA GLY A 55 -18.51 2.87 -5.44
C GLY A 55 -19.57 2.72 -6.55
N PRO A 56 -20.83 2.44 -6.17
CA PRO A 56 -21.96 2.48 -7.10
C PRO A 56 -22.00 3.81 -7.86
N GLY A 57 -22.14 3.75 -9.19
CA GLY A 57 -22.18 4.94 -10.05
C GLY A 57 -20.83 5.64 -10.31
N VAL A 58 -19.72 5.19 -9.71
CA VAL A 58 -18.39 5.79 -9.93
C VAL A 58 -17.57 4.98 -10.93
N ILE A 59 -17.24 5.61 -12.06
CA ILE A 59 -16.33 5.06 -13.08
C ILE A 59 -14.93 5.64 -12.85
N LEU A 60 -13.92 4.77 -12.93
CA LEU A 60 -12.52 5.17 -12.92
C LEU A 60 -11.87 4.83 -14.26
N TYR A 61 -11.28 5.84 -14.90
CA TYR A 61 -10.61 5.76 -16.18
C TYR A 61 -9.10 5.61 -15.98
N ARG A 62 -8.46 4.75 -16.77
CA ARG A 62 -6.99 4.65 -16.78
C ARG A 62 -6.40 5.83 -17.54
N CYS A 63 -5.24 6.30 -17.08
CA CYS A 63 -4.39 7.17 -17.88
C CYS A 63 -4.08 6.48 -19.21
N SER A 64 -4.35 7.13 -20.35
CA SER A 64 -4.11 6.53 -21.67
C SER A 64 -2.62 6.32 -21.98
N ALA A 65 -1.73 7.10 -21.36
CA ALA A 65 -0.29 7.02 -21.61
C ALA A 65 0.35 5.84 -20.85
N CYS A 66 0.17 5.77 -19.53
CA CYS A 66 0.78 4.71 -18.73
C CYS A 66 -0.14 3.50 -18.47
N GLU A 67 -1.44 3.61 -18.74
CA GLU A 67 -2.48 2.59 -18.46
C GLU A 67 -2.56 2.13 -17.00
N ILE A 68 -1.97 2.91 -16.11
CA ILE A 68 -1.64 2.46 -14.77
C ILE A 68 -2.46 3.23 -13.73
N ASP A 69 -2.36 4.56 -13.72
CA ASP A 69 -3.07 5.38 -12.73
C ASP A 69 -4.53 5.58 -13.14
N LEU A 70 -5.42 5.57 -12.15
CA LEU A 70 -6.87 5.65 -12.32
C LEU A 70 -7.41 7.03 -11.91
N TYR A 71 -8.34 7.60 -12.66
CA TYR A 71 -8.96 8.88 -12.37
C TYR A 71 -10.47 8.82 -12.57
N CYS A 72 -11.25 9.48 -11.71
CA CYS A 72 -12.71 9.51 -11.90
C CYS A 72 -13.16 10.47 -13.01
N SER A 73 -12.29 11.39 -13.46
CA SER A 73 -12.60 12.36 -14.51
C SER A 73 -11.33 12.91 -15.16
N LYS A 74 -11.48 13.59 -16.31
CA LYS A 74 -10.36 14.24 -17.01
C LYS A 74 -9.78 15.40 -16.18
N GLU A 75 -10.61 16.07 -15.40
CA GLU A 75 -10.21 17.16 -14.51
C GLU A 75 -9.29 16.63 -13.41
N CYS A 76 -9.66 15.49 -12.79
CA CYS A 76 -8.80 14.82 -11.81
C CYS A 76 -7.46 14.38 -12.40
N GLN A 77 -7.45 13.88 -13.65
CA GLN A 77 -6.21 13.52 -14.34
C GLN A 77 -5.32 14.76 -14.58
N ARG A 78 -5.90 15.87 -15.07
CA ARG A 78 -5.17 17.13 -15.30
C ARG A 78 -4.64 17.72 -14.00
N ALA A 79 -5.43 17.72 -12.95
CA ALA A 79 -5.04 18.23 -11.65
C ALA A 79 -3.94 17.38 -10.98
N ALA A 80 -3.94 16.07 -11.24
CA ALA A 80 -2.83 15.19 -10.87
C ALA A 80 -1.58 15.38 -11.74
N TRP A 81 -1.64 16.03 -12.91
CA TRP A 81 -0.55 16.00 -13.89
C TRP A 81 0.79 16.50 -13.32
N LYS A 82 0.80 17.52 -12.46
CA LYS A 82 2.04 18.02 -11.83
C LYS A 82 2.81 16.91 -11.09
N THR A 83 2.10 16.06 -10.34
CA THR A 83 2.72 14.94 -9.60
C THR A 83 2.77 13.66 -10.44
N HIS A 84 1.77 13.44 -11.29
CA HIS A 84 1.69 12.26 -12.12
C HIS A 84 2.68 12.29 -13.28
N LYS A 85 3.08 13.43 -13.84
CA LYS A 85 3.94 13.51 -15.04
C LYS A 85 5.22 12.69 -14.88
N THR A 86 5.92 12.87 -13.76
CA THR A 86 7.15 12.14 -13.44
C THR A 86 6.85 10.65 -13.28
N LYS A 87 5.84 10.30 -12.47
CA LYS A 87 5.39 8.91 -12.29
C LYS A 87 4.93 8.27 -13.60
N CYS A 88 4.33 9.03 -14.51
CA CYS A 88 3.81 8.60 -15.81
C CYS A 88 4.97 8.32 -16.76
N ALA A 89 5.97 9.19 -16.80
CA ALA A 89 7.21 8.97 -17.55
C ALA A 89 7.98 7.76 -17.00
N ILE A 90 8.05 7.61 -15.67
CA ILE A 90 8.62 6.44 -15.01
C ILE A 90 7.84 5.17 -15.40
N ASN A 91 6.52 5.16 -15.28
CA ASN A 91 5.68 4.03 -15.67
C ASN A 91 5.81 3.66 -17.15
N GLN A 92 5.92 4.65 -18.04
CA GLN A 92 6.12 4.45 -19.49
C GLN A 92 7.52 3.95 -19.80
N SER A 93 8.56 4.54 -19.23
CA SER A 93 9.94 4.10 -19.41
C SER A 93 10.19 2.71 -18.83
N TYR A 94 9.57 2.34 -17.71
CA TYR A 94 9.59 0.96 -17.22
C TYR A 94 8.86 0.02 -18.17
N ALA A 95 7.75 0.44 -18.78
CA ALA A 95 7.07 -0.33 -19.82
C ALA A 95 7.92 -0.56 -21.07
N GLU A 96 8.73 0.43 -21.45
CA GLU A 96 9.59 0.39 -22.63
C GLU A 96 10.92 -0.34 -22.39
N LYS A 97 11.60 -0.06 -21.27
CA LYS A 97 12.94 -0.58 -20.97
C LYS A 97 12.91 -2.00 -20.41
N LEU A 98 11.83 -2.37 -19.70
CA LEU A 98 11.72 -3.64 -19.01
C LEU A 98 10.25 -4.09 -19.04
N PRO A 99 9.82 -4.86 -20.07
CA PRO A 99 8.47 -5.41 -20.10
C PRO A 99 8.07 -6.06 -18.77
N LYS A 100 9.03 -6.73 -18.11
CA LYS A 100 8.93 -7.32 -16.78
C LYS A 100 8.57 -6.32 -15.66
N SER A 101 9.07 -5.07 -15.69
CA SER A 101 8.77 -4.04 -14.67
C SER A 101 7.34 -3.50 -14.77
N ARG A 102 6.79 -3.26 -15.98
CA ARG A 102 5.37 -2.92 -16.14
C ARG A 102 4.47 -4.05 -15.64
N PHE A 103 4.83 -5.31 -15.91
CA PHE A 103 4.11 -6.46 -15.37
C PHE A 103 4.25 -6.54 -13.84
N ALA A 104 5.44 -6.32 -13.29
CA ALA A 104 5.69 -6.32 -11.85
C ALA A 104 4.87 -5.24 -11.12
N LEU A 105 4.84 -4.01 -11.64
CA LEU A 105 4.08 -2.92 -11.05
C LEU A 105 2.56 -3.12 -11.17
N LYS A 106 2.09 -3.65 -12.31
CA LYS A 106 0.68 -4.04 -12.49
C LYS A 106 0.30 -5.18 -11.52
N ALA A 107 1.17 -6.17 -11.35
CA ALA A 107 0.99 -7.27 -10.42
C ALA A 107 0.99 -6.77 -8.97
N LEU A 108 1.92 -5.89 -8.60
CA LEU A 108 2.01 -5.34 -7.24
C LEU A 108 0.75 -4.56 -6.89
N ARG A 109 0.25 -3.72 -7.80
CA ARG A 109 -1.03 -3.02 -7.59
C ARG A 109 -2.21 -3.97 -7.47
N ALA A 110 -2.24 -5.05 -8.26
CA ALA A 110 -3.31 -6.05 -8.18
C ALA A 110 -3.28 -6.80 -6.84
N PHE A 111 -2.09 -7.20 -6.39
CA PHE A 111 -1.84 -7.78 -5.07
C PHE A 111 -2.24 -6.82 -3.94
N THR A 112 -1.77 -5.58 -3.97
CA THR A 112 -2.17 -4.53 -3.01
C THR A 112 -3.69 -4.33 -3.00
N GLY A 113 -4.32 -4.34 -4.18
CA GLY A 113 -5.77 -4.22 -4.29
C GLY A 113 -6.50 -5.38 -3.61
N LYS A 114 -6.01 -6.62 -3.78
CA LYS A 114 -6.58 -7.80 -3.12
C LYS A 114 -6.45 -7.72 -1.59
N HIS A 115 -5.31 -7.23 -1.11
CA HIS A 115 -5.00 -7.14 0.33
C HIS A 115 -5.38 -5.81 0.97
N ARG A 116 -6.08 -4.92 0.26
CA ARG A 116 -6.31 -3.55 0.72
C ARG A 116 -7.02 -3.44 2.06
N PRO A 117 -8.05 -4.24 2.39
CA PRO A 117 -8.66 -4.20 3.72
C PRO A 117 -7.67 -4.59 4.83
N THR A 118 -6.88 -5.65 4.61
CA THR A 118 -5.84 -6.11 5.56
C THR A 118 -4.72 -5.09 5.73
N LEU A 119 -4.24 -4.50 4.64
CA LEU A 119 -3.23 -3.43 4.66
C LEU A 119 -3.75 -2.17 5.36
N SER A 120 -5.02 -1.81 5.13
CA SER A 120 -5.66 -0.68 5.81
C SER A 120 -5.70 -0.88 7.32
N GLU A 121 -6.14 -2.07 7.76
CA GLU A 121 -6.20 -2.40 9.18
C GLU A 121 -4.81 -2.41 9.82
N ALA A 122 -3.82 -3.03 9.16
CA ALA A 122 -2.45 -3.03 9.65
C ALA A 122 -1.89 -1.61 9.77
N GLY A 123 -2.10 -0.75 8.77
CA GLY A 123 -1.65 0.64 8.82
C GLY A 123 -2.27 1.42 9.98
N ILE A 124 -3.57 1.25 10.20
CA ILE A 124 -4.27 1.93 11.31
C ILE A 124 -3.73 1.47 12.67
N ARG A 125 -3.52 0.17 12.84
CA ARG A 125 -3.01 -0.43 14.08
C ARG A 125 -1.55 -0.07 14.34
N ALA A 126 -0.68 -0.29 13.35
CA ALA A 126 0.76 -0.06 13.46
C ALA A 126 1.07 1.41 13.80
N LEU A 127 0.43 2.36 13.10
CA LEU A 127 0.65 3.78 13.36
C LEU A 127 -0.11 4.29 14.58
N GLY A 128 -1.07 3.53 15.14
CA GLY A 128 -1.83 3.96 16.33
C GLY A 128 -2.69 5.21 16.10
N VAL A 129 -3.09 5.47 14.86
CA VAL A 129 -3.74 6.74 14.44
C VAL A 129 -5.13 6.96 15.03
N THR A 130 -5.76 5.91 15.57
CA THR A 130 -7.03 6.04 16.30
C THR A 130 -6.86 6.75 17.64
N THR A 131 -5.65 6.72 18.19
CA THR A 131 -5.26 7.31 19.48
C THR A 131 -4.45 8.58 19.28
N ASP A 132 -3.43 8.55 18.40
CA ASP A 132 -2.64 9.72 18.01
C ASP A 132 -2.69 9.92 16.49
N PRO A 133 -3.64 10.73 15.98
CA PRO A 133 -3.76 11.03 14.55
C PRO A 133 -2.52 11.67 13.92
N SER A 134 -1.68 12.36 14.70
CA SER A 134 -0.50 13.07 14.17
C SER A 134 0.58 12.12 13.66
N ARG A 135 0.57 10.85 14.10
CA ARG A 135 1.41 9.78 13.56
C ARG A 135 1.22 9.61 12.05
N ALA A 136 0.02 9.86 11.53
CA ALA A 136 -0.26 9.74 10.10
C ALA A 136 0.56 10.71 9.23
N GLU A 137 1.02 11.84 9.77
CA GLU A 137 1.79 12.87 9.08
C GLU A 137 3.31 12.68 9.18
N ARG A 138 3.74 11.77 10.07
CA ARG A 138 5.14 11.53 10.41
C ARG A 138 5.61 10.17 9.95
N ASP A 139 4.72 9.18 9.93
CA ASP A 139 5.07 7.77 9.80
C ASP A 139 4.40 7.10 8.59
N VAL A 140 5.07 6.12 8.02
CA VAL A 140 4.60 5.29 6.91
C VAL A 140 4.72 3.82 7.29
N LEU A 141 3.69 3.02 7.03
CA LEU A 141 3.83 1.56 7.08
C LEU A 141 4.54 1.08 5.81
N LEU A 142 5.76 0.57 5.94
CA LEU A 142 6.55 -0.03 4.86
C LEU A 142 6.38 -1.55 4.87
N VAL A 143 6.05 -2.11 3.71
CA VAL A 143 5.90 -3.56 3.48
C VAL A 143 6.84 -3.96 2.36
N LEU A 144 7.90 -4.68 2.69
CA LEU A 144 8.84 -5.20 1.70
C LEU A 144 8.33 -6.52 1.15
N VAL A 145 8.35 -6.62 -0.18
CA VAL A 145 7.81 -7.76 -0.91
C VAL A 145 8.78 -8.29 -1.95
N ARG A 146 8.63 -9.57 -2.28
CA ARG A 146 9.29 -10.25 -3.39
C ARG A 146 8.27 -10.98 -4.26
N PRO A 147 8.42 -10.99 -5.59
CA PRO A 147 7.52 -11.71 -6.47
C PRO A 147 7.64 -13.23 -6.26
N ARG A 148 6.51 -13.93 -6.31
CA ARG A 148 6.41 -15.41 -6.41
C ARG A 148 6.10 -15.77 -7.86
N LEU A 149 7.10 -16.28 -8.57
CA LEU A 149 6.98 -16.60 -10.00
C LEU A 149 6.08 -17.81 -10.28
N ASP A 150 5.92 -18.68 -9.28
CA ASP A 150 5.12 -19.90 -9.29
C ASP A 150 3.63 -19.66 -8.94
N SER A 151 3.26 -18.41 -8.64
CA SER A 151 1.96 -18.11 -8.06
C SER A 151 0.82 -18.10 -9.10
N PRO A 152 -0.20 -18.96 -8.96
CA PRO A 152 -1.32 -19.00 -9.91
C PRO A 152 -2.39 -17.94 -9.59
N ARG A 153 -2.26 -17.19 -8.48
CA ARG A 153 -3.30 -16.28 -7.98
C ARG A 153 -2.73 -14.93 -7.58
N VAL A 154 -3.52 -13.87 -7.83
CA VAL A 154 -3.13 -12.47 -7.58
C VAL A 154 -2.78 -12.24 -6.11
N GLU A 155 -3.59 -12.78 -5.19
CA GLU A 155 -3.41 -12.63 -3.75
C GLU A 155 -2.17 -13.34 -3.17
N THR A 156 -1.51 -14.20 -3.95
CA THR A 156 -0.27 -14.87 -3.55
C THR A 156 0.90 -14.52 -4.47
N THR A 157 0.77 -13.51 -5.35
CA THR A 157 1.82 -13.17 -6.34
C THR A 157 3.05 -12.53 -5.70
N PHE A 158 2.96 -12.07 -4.46
CA PHE A 158 4.08 -11.53 -3.70
C PHE A 158 4.19 -12.19 -2.33
N CYS A 159 5.42 -12.38 -1.88
CA CYS A 159 5.78 -12.72 -0.51
C CYS A 159 6.19 -11.46 0.24
N VAL A 160 5.58 -11.20 1.39
CA VAL A 160 6.09 -10.23 2.36
C VAL A 160 7.33 -10.82 3.03
N THR A 161 8.41 -10.04 3.03
CA THR A 161 9.71 -10.42 3.60
C THR A 161 10.06 -9.61 4.85
N ALA A 162 9.53 -8.40 4.97
CA ALA A 162 9.65 -7.54 6.14
C ALA A 162 8.50 -6.52 6.18
N VAL A 163 8.16 -6.07 7.39
CA VAL A 163 7.23 -4.96 7.63
C VAL A 163 7.82 -4.07 8.70
N SER A 164 7.69 -2.75 8.55
CA SER A 164 8.23 -1.77 9.50
C SER A 164 7.46 -0.46 9.44
N ILE A 165 7.56 0.32 10.51
CA ILE A 165 7.14 1.71 10.53
C ILE A 165 8.38 2.55 10.29
N VAL A 166 8.33 3.45 9.32
CA VAL A 166 9.46 4.31 8.97
C VAL A 166 9.03 5.77 8.90
N PRO A 167 9.91 6.73 9.26
CA PRO A 167 9.60 8.15 9.14
C PRO A 167 9.38 8.56 7.68
N LEU A 168 8.34 9.35 7.42
CA LEU A 168 8.05 9.94 6.11
C LEU A 168 9.20 10.81 5.60
N SER A 169 9.94 11.46 6.51
CA SER A 169 11.13 12.24 6.17
C SER A 169 12.30 11.40 5.66
N GLY A 170 12.28 10.08 5.86
CA GLY A 170 13.34 9.18 5.39
C GLY A 170 13.27 8.87 3.89
N PHE A 171 12.24 9.34 3.18
CA PHE A 171 12.08 9.08 1.75
C PHE A 171 12.60 10.25 0.89
N PRO A 172 13.33 9.98 -0.21
CA PRO A 172 13.78 11.04 -1.12
C PRO A 172 12.63 11.88 -1.70
N GLN A 173 11.43 11.30 -1.82
CA GLN A 173 10.22 11.96 -2.32
C GLN A 173 9.28 12.44 -1.20
N ALA A 174 9.78 12.66 0.02
CA ALA A 174 8.98 12.99 1.20
C ALA A 174 8.01 14.17 0.98
N GLU A 175 8.46 15.25 0.34
CA GLU A 175 7.62 16.43 0.07
C GLU A 175 6.44 16.11 -0.85
N GLU A 176 6.67 15.32 -1.91
CA GLU A 176 5.58 14.87 -2.78
C GLU A 176 4.60 13.99 -2.00
N MET A 177 5.11 13.06 -1.20
CA MET A 177 4.29 12.18 -0.38
C MET A 177 3.46 12.96 0.64
N ARG A 178 4.00 14.02 1.27
CA ARG A 178 3.25 14.94 2.13
C ARG A 178 2.11 15.62 1.38
N GLY A 179 2.38 16.16 0.19
CA GLY A 179 1.35 16.82 -0.63
C GLY A 179 0.25 15.84 -1.10
N GLN A 180 0.59 14.57 -1.35
CA GLN A 180 -0.40 13.52 -1.65
C GLN A 180 -1.23 13.16 -0.40
N LEU A 181 -0.58 13.02 0.75
CA LEU A 181 -1.21 12.73 2.04
C LEU A 181 -2.19 13.83 2.47
N GLN A 182 -1.80 15.10 2.36
CA GLN A 182 -2.66 16.24 2.72
C GLN A 182 -3.96 16.22 1.91
N ARG A 183 -3.87 16.03 0.59
CA ARG A 183 -5.04 15.90 -0.30
C ARG A 183 -5.90 14.68 0.06
N ALA A 184 -5.27 13.54 0.35
CA ALA A 184 -5.98 12.34 0.77
C ALA A 184 -6.72 12.55 2.10
N SER A 185 -6.08 13.20 3.06
CA SER A 185 -6.67 13.54 4.35
C SER A 185 -7.85 14.49 4.21
N GLU A 186 -7.73 15.52 3.36
CA GLU A 186 -8.84 16.46 3.13
C GLU A 186 -10.06 15.78 2.51
N GLU A 187 -9.88 14.94 1.48
CA GLU A 187 -11.00 14.19 0.90
C GLU A 187 -11.63 13.24 1.93
N ASN A 188 -10.79 12.51 2.69
CA ASN A 188 -11.30 11.60 3.71
C ASN A 188 -12.08 12.35 4.79
N ARG A 189 -11.65 13.56 5.18
CA ARG A 189 -12.40 14.44 6.09
C ARG A 189 -13.75 14.86 5.53
N ARG A 190 -13.82 15.22 4.24
CA ARG A 190 -15.10 15.51 3.56
C ARG A 190 -16.05 14.31 3.58
N GLY A 191 -15.50 13.09 3.55
CA GLY A 191 -16.24 11.83 3.71
C GLY A 191 -16.53 11.43 5.17
N GLY A 192 -16.25 12.29 6.15
CA GLY A 192 -16.50 12.05 7.57
C GLY A 192 -15.48 11.16 8.27
N SER A 193 -14.27 11.01 7.70
CA SER A 193 -13.11 10.39 8.35
C SER A 193 -12.25 11.43 9.06
N THR A 194 -11.34 11.03 9.95
CA THR A 194 -10.44 11.96 10.66
C THR A 194 -9.29 12.43 9.78
N GLY A 195 -8.76 11.53 8.94
CA GLY A 195 -7.66 11.81 8.03
C GLY A 195 -7.30 10.58 7.21
N ALA A 196 -6.12 10.61 6.61
CA ALA A 196 -5.53 9.48 5.91
C ALA A 196 -4.11 9.20 6.42
N LEU A 197 -3.64 7.96 6.24
CA LEU A 197 -2.25 7.53 6.45
C LEU A 197 -1.69 6.89 5.17
N LEU A 198 -0.38 6.76 5.06
CA LEU A 198 0.28 6.08 3.93
C LEU A 198 0.74 4.67 4.28
N VAL A 199 0.49 3.74 3.35
CA VAL A 199 1.08 2.40 3.33
C VAL A 199 1.86 2.24 2.02
N MET A 200 3.13 1.86 2.11
CA MET A 200 4.02 1.65 0.98
C MET A 200 4.38 0.17 0.86
N LEU A 201 4.15 -0.41 -0.31
CA LEU A 201 4.70 -1.71 -0.68
C LEU A 201 5.88 -1.49 -1.62
N MET A 202 7.00 -2.15 -1.35
CA MET A 202 8.22 -2.01 -2.13
C MET A 202 8.86 -3.37 -2.41
N ASP A 203 9.21 -3.62 -3.66
CA ASP A 203 10.19 -4.63 -4.05
C ASP A 203 11.51 -3.92 -4.36
N PRO A 204 12.52 -4.03 -3.49
CA PRO A 204 13.77 -3.31 -3.68
C PRO A 204 14.69 -3.91 -4.75
N ILE A 205 14.46 -5.14 -5.23
CA ILE A 205 15.29 -5.72 -6.34
C ILE A 205 14.76 -5.24 -7.68
N ASN A 206 13.44 -5.31 -7.87
CA ASN A 206 12.81 -4.84 -9.10
C ASN A 206 12.45 -3.35 -9.05
N GLU A 207 12.92 -2.63 -8.02
CA GLU A 207 12.69 -1.19 -7.77
C GLU A 207 11.23 -0.77 -7.94
N THR A 208 10.31 -1.67 -7.57
CA THR A 208 8.88 -1.48 -7.82
C THR A 208 8.21 -1.02 -6.54
N ILE A 209 7.57 0.15 -6.60
CA ILE A 209 6.92 0.78 -5.44
C ILE A 209 5.45 1.00 -5.73
N ASN A 210 4.60 0.68 -4.75
CA ASN A 210 3.18 1.05 -4.75
C ASN A 210 2.81 1.71 -3.43
N VAL A 211 2.32 2.95 -3.49
CA VAL A 211 1.86 3.71 -2.31
C VAL A 211 0.34 3.79 -2.34
N MET A 212 -0.29 3.54 -1.19
CA MET A 212 -1.72 3.70 -0.99
C MET A 212 -2.02 4.57 0.23
N ALA A 213 -3.02 5.45 0.09
CA ALA A 213 -3.57 6.21 1.19
C ALA A 213 -4.80 5.49 1.78
N VAL A 214 -4.86 5.41 3.11
CA VAL A 214 -5.91 4.74 3.89
C VAL A 214 -6.60 5.75 4.77
N GLY A 215 -7.91 5.93 4.61
CA GLY A 215 -8.72 6.75 5.51
C GLY A 215 -8.90 6.08 6.87
N PHE A 216 -8.88 6.88 7.95
CA PHE A 216 -9.09 6.39 9.30
C PHE A 216 -10.04 7.30 10.10
N LYS A 217 -10.66 6.75 11.14
CA LYS A 217 -11.52 7.46 12.10
C LYS A 217 -10.98 7.29 13.51
N THR A 218 -10.84 8.39 14.23
CA THR A 218 -10.62 8.39 15.68
C THR A 218 -11.81 7.77 16.39
N ALA A 219 -11.58 7.22 17.58
CA ALA A 219 -12.60 6.52 18.38
C ALA A 219 -13.26 5.30 17.69
N SER A 220 -12.68 4.78 16.60
CA SER A 220 -13.12 3.52 16.00
C SER A 220 -12.78 2.34 16.91
N ARG A 221 -13.78 1.79 17.60
CA ARG A 221 -13.63 0.57 18.43
C ARG A 221 -13.30 -0.69 17.62
N ARG A 222 -13.43 -0.64 16.28
CA ARG A 222 -13.10 -1.77 15.40
C ARG A 222 -11.64 -2.20 15.53
N PHE A 223 -10.75 -1.25 15.76
CA PHE A 223 -9.30 -1.50 15.81
C PHE A 223 -8.73 -1.50 17.23
N SER A 224 -9.58 -1.33 18.25
CA SER A 224 -9.16 -1.32 19.65
C SER A 224 -9.06 -2.72 20.26
N GLN A 225 -9.59 -3.74 19.61
CA GLN A 225 -9.44 -5.12 20.07
C GLN A 225 -8.01 -5.61 19.84
N PRO A 226 -7.37 -6.23 20.86
CA PRO A 226 -6.02 -6.77 20.71
C PRO A 226 -6.01 -7.93 19.70
N LEU A 227 -4.93 -7.99 18.92
CA LEU A 227 -4.66 -9.15 18.06
C LEU A 227 -4.10 -10.29 18.91
N ALA A 228 -4.31 -11.53 18.48
CA ALA A 228 -3.73 -12.71 19.15
C ALA A 228 -2.19 -12.79 19.02
N THR A 229 -1.64 -12.08 18.04
CA THR A 229 -0.21 -11.97 17.72
C THR A 229 0.17 -10.49 17.59
N THR A 230 1.45 -10.19 17.35
CA THR A 230 1.84 -8.84 16.95
C THR A 230 1.20 -8.44 15.61
N TRP A 231 1.13 -7.14 15.31
CA TRP A 231 0.56 -6.67 14.04
C TRP A 231 1.45 -7.09 12.86
N GLU A 232 2.75 -7.20 13.08
CA GLU A 232 3.77 -7.62 12.11
C GLU A 232 3.52 -9.07 11.69
N GLU A 233 3.41 -9.97 12.67
CA GLU A 233 3.14 -11.39 12.46
C GLU A 233 1.77 -11.58 11.81
N TRP A 234 0.76 -10.86 12.29
CA TRP A 234 -0.60 -10.91 11.76
C TRP A 234 -0.67 -10.48 10.28
N LEU A 235 -0.04 -9.35 9.93
CA LEU A 235 -0.01 -8.85 8.57
C LEU A 235 0.78 -9.78 7.65
N THR A 236 1.98 -10.18 8.09
CA THR A 236 2.88 -11.03 7.31
C THR A 236 2.22 -12.37 6.99
N LYS A 237 1.60 -13.01 7.99
CA LYS A 237 0.90 -14.29 7.82
C LYS A 237 -0.25 -14.16 6.82
N ARG A 238 -1.15 -13.19 6.99
CA ARG A 238 -2.31 -13.01 6.11
C ARG A 238 -1.92 -12.78 4.65
N LEU A 239 -0.93 -11.92 4.39
CA LEU A 239 -0.49 -11.64 3.02
C LEU A 239 0.19 -12.86 2.40
N ASN A 240 1.07 -13.54 3.14
CA ASN A 240 1.82 -14.69 2.63
C ASN A 240 0.97 -15.95 2.42
N GLU A 241 -0.13 -16.09 3.15
CA GLU A 241 -1.10 -17.18 3.00
C GLU A 241 -2.24 -16.84 2.00
N GLY A 242 -2.26 -15.61 1.45
CA GLY A 242 -3.28 -15.20 0.49
C GLY A 242 -4.67 -15.03 1.10
N VAL A 243 -4.75 -14.61 2.37
CA VAL A 243 -6.02 -14.35 3.07
C VAL A 243 -6.60 -13.03 2.59
N VAL A 244 -7.71 -13.10 1.84
CA VAL A 244 -8.43 -11.93 1.33
C VAL A 244 -9.79 -11.84 2.02
N VAL A 245 -10.11 -10.63 2.50
CA VAL A 245 -11.36 -10.24 3.19
C VAL A 245 -11.89 -8.91 2.64
#